data_AF-A0A2P8E678-F1
#
_entry.id   AF-A0A2P8E678-F1
#
_cell.length_a   1.000
_cell.length_b   1.000
_cell.length_c   1.000
_cell.angle_alpha   90.00
_cell.angle_beta   90.00
_cell.angle_gamma   90.00
#
_symmetry.space_group_name_H-M   'P 1'
#
loop_
_entity.id
_entity.type
_entity.pdbx_description
1 polymer ?
#
loop_
_entity_poly.entity_id
_entity_poly.type
_entity_poly.pdbx_seq_one_letter_code
_entity_poly.pdbx_strand_id
1 'polypeptide(L)'
;MEFIRQIERLQLMNKLIREQRTGSPEDLAERLGVSRRQLYVYLEYLKDMGVEIQFSRRLNSFVFACEKQVYIDWRFENFEPAEMRKAMGGARLLTAIPVLFFSKC
;
A
#
# COMPACT_ATOMS: atom_id res chain seq x y z
N MET A 1 -3.18 -13.83 12.11
CA MET A 1 -2.75 -14.19 10.75
C MET A 1 -1.66 -13.21 10.31
N GLU A 2 -0.50 -13.70 9.86
CA GLU A 2 0.63 -12.82 9.45
C GLU A 2 0.35 -12.01 8.19
N PHE A 3 -0.50 -12.52 7.28
CA PHE A 3 -0.76 -11.88 6.00
C PHE A 3 -1.50 -10.54 6.13
N ILE A 4 -2.56 -10.49 6.96
CA ILE A 4 -3.35 -9.28 7.21
C ILE A 4 -2.46 -8.16 7.78
N ARG A 5 -1.58 -8.50 8.73
CA ARG A 5 -0.62 -7.55 9.30
C ARG A 5 0.32 -6.94 8.27
N GLN A 6 0.74 -7.73 7.27
CA GLN A 6 1.61 -7.22 6.21
C GLN A 6 0.88 -6.21 5.33
N ILE A 7 -0.40 -6.45 5.01
CA ILE A 7 -1.24 -5.50 4.26
C ILE A 7 -1.39 -4.20 5.06
N GLU A 8 -1.74 -4.29 6.34
CA GLU A 8 -1.91 -3.12 7.22
C GLU A 8 -0.63 -2.27 7.31
N ARG A 9 0.54 -2.93 7.40
CA ARG A 9 1.84 -2.26 7.38
C ARG A 9 2.09 -1.53 6.07
N LEU A 10 1.83 -2.17 4.93
CA LEU A 10 1.99 -1.54 3.61
C LEU A 10 1.04 -0.34 3.44
N GLN A 11 -0.20 -0.45 3.93
CA GLN A 11 -1.17 0.65 3.93
C GLN A 11 -0.70 1.83 4.80
N LEU A 12 -0.22 1.55 6.02
CA LEU A 12 0.33 2.56 6.91
C LEU A 12 1.56 3.24 6.31
N MET A 13 2.50 2.45 5.77
CA MET A 13 3.70 2.96 5.11
C MET A 13 3.33 3.90 3.97
N ASN A 14 2.43 3.45 3.07
CA ASN A 14 1.96 4.25 1.95
C ASN A 14 1.32 5.57 2.42
N LYS A 15 0.45 5.52 3.44
CA LYS A 15 -0.16 6.72 4.03
C LYS A 15 0.90 7.70 4.55
N LEU A 16 1.89 7.21 5.31
CA LEU A 16 2.93 8.06 5.90
C LEU A 16 3.85 8.70 4.84
N ILE A 17 4.17 7.98 3.76
CA ILE A 17 4.97 8.50 2.64
C ILE A 17 4.18 9.58 1.89
N ARG A 18 2.88 9.35 1.60
CA ARG A 18 2.01 10.33 0.95
C ARG A 18 1.89 11.62 1.76
N GLU A 19 1.76 11.49 3.08
CA GLU A 19 1.69 12.62 4.01
C GLU A 19 3.06 13.24 4.30
N GLN A 20 4.15 12.63 3.83
CA GLN A 20 5.54 13.00 4.13
C GLN A 20 5.82 13.05 5.63
N ARG A 21 5.21 12.14 6.41
CA ARG A 21 5.39 12.07 7.89
C ARG A 21 6.06 10.78 8.35
N THR A 22 6.94 10.18 7.53
CA THR A 22 7.57 8.90 7.93
C THR A 22 8.57 9.07 9.07
N GLY A 23 9.20 10.24 9.20
CA GLY A 23 10.38 10.40 10.04
C GLY A 23 11.61 9.73 9.41
N SER A 24 12.62 9.51 10.24
CA SER A 24 13.83 8.76 9.87
C SER A 24 13.50 7.29 9.50
N PRO A 25 14.42 6.56 8.84
CA PRO A 25 14.25 5.13 8.60
C PRO A 25 13.97 4.32 9.88
N GLU A 26 14.57 4.72 10.99
CA GLU A 26 14.34 4.16 12.32
C GLU A 26 12.90 4.41 12.79
N ASP A 27 12.44 5.68 12.73
CA ASP A 27 11.08 6.06 13.13
C ASP A 27 10.02 5.31 12.33
N LEU A 28 10.22 5.18 11.01
CA LEU A 28 9.28 4.47 10.15
C LEU A 28 9.27 2.97 10.46
N ALA A 29 10.43 2.36 10.65
CA ALA A 29 10.52 0.93 10.98
C ALA A 29 9.83 0.62 12.32
N GLU A 30 10.05 1.48 13.33
CA GLU A 30 9.39 1.37 14.63
C GLU A 30 7.86 1.50 14.50
N ARG A 31 7.36 2.49 13.77
CA ARG A 31 5.92 2.70 13.55
C ARG A 31 5.25 1.54 12.79
N LEU A 32 5.98 0.91 11.87
CA LEU A 32 5.52 -0.29 11.17
C LEU A 32 5.67 -1.57 12.02
N GLY A 33 6.36 -1.50 13.16
CA GLY A 33 6.67 -2.65 14.01
C GLY A 33 7.54 -3.68 13.28
N VAL A 34 8.50 -3.24 12.48
CA VAL A 34 9.44 -4.10 11.72
C VAL A 34 10.89 -3.68 11.95
N SER A 35 11.83 -4.55 11.61
CA SER A 35 13.25 -4.17 11.61
C SER A 35 13.55 -3.20 10.47
N ARG A 36 14.59 -2.38 10.63
CA ARG A 36 15.08 -1.50 9.57
C ARG A 36 15.39 -2.26 8.27
N ARG A 37 15.94 -3.48 8.39
CA ARG A 37 16.16 -4.37 7.23
C ARG A 37 14.85 -4.67 6.51
N GLN A 38 13.80 -5.06 7.23
CA GLN A 38 12.51 -5.40 6.66
C GLN A 38 11.83 -4.20 5.99
N LEU A 39 12.00 -2.99 6.56
CA LEU A 39 11.57 -1.75 5.91
C LEU A 39 12.20 -1.61 4.51
N TYR A 40 13.51 -1.78 4.39
CA TYR A 40 14.17 -1.69 3.08
C TYR A 40 13.73 -2.78 2.11
N VAL A 41 13.42 -3.99 2.59
CA VAL A 41 12.81 -5.03 1.76
C VAL A 41 11.46 -4.57 1.20
N TYR A 42 10.62 -3.91 2.00
CA TYR A 42 9.35 -3.35 1.49
C TYR A 42 9.57 -2.26 0.45
N LEU A 43 10.56 -1.39 0.66
CA LEU A 43 10.92 -0.34 -0.28
C LEU A 43 11.45 -0.92 -1.60
N GLU A 44 12.27 -1.97 -1.55
CA GLU A 44 12.75 -2.70 -2.73
C GLU A 44 11.59 -3.34 -3.50
N TYR A 45 10.65 -4.01 -2.82
CA TYR A 45 9.47 -4.55 -3.50
C TYR A 45 8.65 -3.49 -4.23
N LEU A 46 8.46 -2.32 -3.62
CA LEU A 46 7.76 -1.20 -4.28
C LEU A 46 8.57 -0.66 -5.46
N LYS A 47 9.90 -0.64 -5.35
CA LYS A 47 10.80 -0.26 -6.46
C LYS A 47 10.70 -1.24 -7.63
N ASP A 48 10.68 -2.55 -7.37
CA ASP A 48 10.51 -3.60 -8.38
C ASP A 48 9.14 -3.51 -9.09
N MET A 49 8.14 -3.01 -8.36
CA MET A 49 6.82 -2.65 -8.88
C MET A 49 6.79 -1.33 -9.66
N GLY A 50 7.96 -0.69 -9.84
CA GLY A 50 8.12 0.54 -10.59
C GLY A 50 7.81 1.81 -9.79
N VAL A 51 7.67 1.73 -8.47
CA VAL A 51 7.43 2.86 -7.58
C VAL A 51 8.69 3.20 -6.81
N GLU A 52 9.39 4.22 -7.27
CA GLU A 52 10.62 4.68 -6.63
C GLU A 52 10.31 5.56 -5.41
N ILE A 53 10.85 5.18 -4.26
CA ILE A 53 10.73 5.89 -2.99
C ILE A 53 12.13 6.21 -2.49
N GLN A 54 12.38 7.47 -2.17
CA GLN A 54 13.68 7.95 -1.70
C GLN A 54 13.55 8.67 -0.36
N PHE A 55 14.60 8.62 0.46
CA PHE A 55 14.64 9.36 1.72
C PHE A 55 15.12 10.79 1.48
N SER A 56 14.28 11.77 1.83
CA SER A 56 14.63 13.19 1.82
C SER A 56 15.14 13.61 3.19
N ARG A 57 16.45 13.91 3.28
CA ARG A 57 17.06 14.44 4.52
C ARG A 57 16.47 15.78 4.94
N ARG A 58 16.10 16.62 3.97
CA ARG A 58 15.50 17.95 4.22
C ARG A 58 14.13 17.84 4.89
N LEU A 59 13.33 16.86 4.47
CA LEU A 59 11.98 16.64 5.01
C LEU A 59 11.98 15.66 6.18
N ASN A 60 13.12 15.00 6.46
CA ASN A 60 13.22 13.85 7.35
C ASN A 60 12.11 12.83 7.06
N SER A 61 11.97 12.46 5.79
CA SER A 61 10.84 11.66 5.34
C SER A 61 11.11 10.94 4.04
N PHE A 62 10.52 9.75 3.87
CA PHE A 62 10.46 9.08 2.58
C PHE A 62 9.41 9.75 1.68
N VAL A 63 9.78 9.93 0.42
CA VAL A 63 8.95 10.58 -0.60
C VAL A 63 8.95 9.75 -1.89
N PHE A 64 7.84 9.79 -2.63
CA PHE A 64 7.81 9.24 -3.98
C PHE A 64 8.69 10.08 -4.89
N ALA A 65 9.62 9.44 -5.60
CA ALA A 65 10.52 10.10 -6.53
C ALA A 65 9.89 10.34 -7.90
N CYS A 66 8.84 9.60 -8.23
CA CYS A 66 8.09 9.71 -9.49
C CYS A 66 6.63 10.13 -9.23
N GLU A 67 5.92 10.54 -10.28
CA GLU A 67 4.49 10.91 -10.21
C GLU A 67 3.56 9.70 -9.95
N LYS A 68 4.12 8.52 -9.70
CA LYS A 68 3.35 7.30 -9.43
C LYS A 68 2.87 7.30 -7.99
N GLN A 69 1.64 6.84 -7.79
CA GLN A 69 1.04 6.67 -6.48
C GLN A 69 0.66 5.20 -6.28
N VAL A 70 0.78 4.73 -5.05
CA VAL A 70 0.37 3.38 -4.65
C VAL A 70 -0.96 3.48 -3.93
N TYR A 71 -1.91 2.63 -4.32
CA TYR A 71 -3.19 2.45 -3.62
C TYR A 71 -3.30 1.00 -3.18
N ILE A 72 -3.51 0.78 -1.88
CA ILE A 72 -3.63 -0.55 -1.28
C ILE A 72 -4.93 -0.53 -0.49
N ASP A 73 -5.96 -1.15 -1.06
CA ASP A 73 -7.25 -1.33 -0.40
C ASP A 73 -7.49 -2.82 -0.22
N TRP A 74 -7.80 -3.22 1.02
CA TRP A 74 -8.23 -4.57 1.34
C TRP A 74 -9.62 -4.51 1.95
N ARG A 75 -10.57 -5.20 1.32
CA ARG A 75 -11.96 -5.32 1.78
C ARG A 75 -12.31 -6.78 1.90
N PHE A 76 -12.87 -7.14 3.05
CA PHE A 76 -13.39 -8.48 3.31
C PHE A 76 -14.87 -8.33 3.63
N GLU A 77 -15.72 -8.81 2.73
CA GLU A 77 -17.18 -8.82 2.89
C GLU A 77 -17.62 -10.28 3.07
N ASN A 78 -18.28 -10.56 4.20
CA ASN A 78 -18.93 -11.85 4.42
C ASN A 78 -20.30 -11.79 3.74
N PHE A 79 -20.48 -12.56 2.68
CA PHE A 79 -21.77 -12.69 2.02
C PHE A 79 -22.54 -13.87 2.59
N GLU A 80 -23.81 -13.64 2.96
CA GLU A 80 -24.72 -14.72 3.28
C GLU A 80 -25.14 -15.47 1.99
N PRO A 81 -25.49 -16.77 2.04
CA PRO A 81 -25.81 -17.56 0.84
C PRO A 81 -26.95 -16.98 -0.01
N ALA A 82 -27.87 -16.22 0.60
CA ALA A 82 -28.96 -15.54 -0.09
C ALA A 82 -28.49 -14.32 -0.91
N GLU A 83 -27.38 -13.68 -0.52
CA GLU A 83 -26.79 -12.51 -1.17
C GLU A 83 -25.96 -12.91 -2.39
N MET A 84 -25.38 -14.12 -2.39
CA MET A 84 -24.65 -14.67 -3.55
C MET A 84 -25.50 -14.77 -4.82
N ARG A 85 -26.82 -15.00 -4.68
CA ARG A 85 -27.75 -15.03 -5.83
C ARG A 85 -27.95 -13.66 -6.48
N LYS A 86 -27.78 -12.56 -5.74
CA LYS A 86 -27.86 -11.19 -6.29
C LYS A 86 -26.56 -10.73 -6.95
N ALA A 87 -25.41 -11.22 -6.48
CA ALA A 87 -24.11 -10.89 -7.07
C ALA A 87 -23.90 -11.47 -8.49
N MET A 88 -24.57 -12.58 -8.84
CA MET A 88 -24.45 -13.22 -10.16
C MET A 88 -25.40 -12.65 -11.23
N GLY A 89 -26.31 -11.74 -10.88
CA GLY A 89 -27.21 -11.05 -11.81
C GLY A 89 -26.60 -9.73 -12.29
N GLY A 90 -25.66 -9.79 -13.23
CA GLY A 90 -24.85 -8.65 -13.64
C GLY A 90 -25.63 -7.38 -14.04
N ALA A 91 -25.25 -6.25 -13.44
CA ALA A 91 -25.28 -4.91 -14.06
C ALA A 91 -24.43 -3.89 -13.26
N ARG A 92 -23.29 -3.52 -13.86
CA ARG A 92 -22.60 -2.21 -13.78
C ARG A 92 -22.51 -1.49 -12.42
N LEU A 93 -21.41 -1.73 -11.70
CA LEU A 93 -20.72 -0.66 -10.96
C LEU A 93 -19.23 -0.72 -11.31
N LEU A 94 -18.84 0.19 -12.20
CA LEU A 94 -17.46 0.50 -12.61
C LEU A 94 -16.63 1.13 -11.48
N THR A 95 -16.86 0.77 -10.21
CA THR A 95 -16.30 1.45 -9.05
C THR A 95 -16.01 0.46 -7.92
N ALA A 96 -14.95 -0.33 -8.02
CA ALA A 96 -14.15 -0.81 -6.87
C ALA A 96 -13.06 -1.82 -7.25
N ILE A 97 -12.60 -1.87 -8.50
CA ILE A 97 -11.28 -2.45 -8.78
C ILE A 97 -10.42 -1.36 -9.40
N PRO A 98 -9.53 -0.77 -8.60
CA PRO A 98 -8.23 -0.43 -9.07
C PRO A 98 -7.22 -1.28 -8.32
N VAL A 99 -7.17 -2.58 -8.61
CA VAL A 99 -5.86 -3.19 -8.83
C VAL A 99 -5.46 -2.84 -10.27
N LEU A 100 -5.37 -1.54 -10.56
CA LEU A 100 -4.83 -1.06 -11.81
C LEU A 100 -3.35 -0.80 -11.56
N PHE A 101 -2.57 -1.86 -11.73
CA PHE A 101 -1.16 -1.71 -12.03
C PHE A 101 -1.05 -1.06 -13.41
N PHE A 102 -1.04 0.28 -13.45
CA PHE A 102 -0.53 0.97 -14.64
C PHE A 102 0.99 1.01 -14.55
N SER A 103 1.63 -0.09 -14.98
CA SER A 103 2.95 0.02 -15.58
C SER A 103 2.75 0.49 -17.02
N LYS A 104 2.85 1.80 -17.25
CA LYS A 104 3.22 2.32 -18.56
C LYS A 104 4.62 2.91 -18.44
N CYS A 105 5.59 2.17 -18.96
CA CYS A 105 6.66 2.74 -19.77
C CYS A 105 6.26 2.52 -21.22
#